data_AF-A0A930MBV9-F1
#
_entry.id   AF-A0A930MBV9-F1
#
_cell.length_a   1.000
_cell.length_b   1.000
_cell.length_c   1.000
_cell.angle_alpha   90.00
_cell.angle_beta   90.00
_cell.angle_gamma   90.00
#
_symmetry.space_group_name_H-M   'P 1'
#
loop_
_entity.id
_entity.type
_entity.pdbx_description
1 polymer ?
#
loop_
_entity_poly.entity_id
_entity_poly.type
_entity_poly.pdbx_seq_one_letter_code
_entity_poly.pdbx_strand_id
1 'polypeptide(L)'
;MLDMKFVRENLPAVQEMLKHRCNTLDLSPFTELEERRRRILQDVEEKKARRNAVSKEVGARKKAGENADEIVAEMRTLGDEIAALDEDLRDVELRLRGLLLQIPNMPKADVPIGKDETENPEVRRCGTPRTFDFTPKAHWDIGDALGILDAERAAKV
;
A
#
# COMPACT_ATOMS: atom_id res chain seq x y z
N MET A 1 0.74 -5.97 -0.12
CA MET A 1 0.67 -4.84 0.83
C MET A 1 -0.01 -5.31 2.08
N LEU A 2 0.31 -4.70 3.23
CA LEU A 2 -0.47 -4.90 4.44
C LEU A 2 -1.89 -4.37 4.27
N ASP A 3 -2.83 -4.95 5.00
CA ASP A 3 -4.21 -4.48 5.02
C ASP A 3 -4.29 -3.06 5.62
N MET A 4 -5.06 -2.16 5.01
CA MET A 4 -5.15 -0.76 5.44
C MET A 4 -5.73 -0.62 6.85
N LYS A 5 -6.73 -1.44 7.21
CA LYS A 5 -7.31 -1.45 8.55
C LYS A 5 -6.27 -1.92 9.55
N PHE A 6 -5.49 -2.96 9.22
CA PHE A 6 -4.39 -3.41 10.07
C PHE A 6 -3.35 -2.30 10.32
N VAL A 7 -2.90 -1.61 9.26
CA VAL A 7 -1.90 -0.53 9.39
C VAL A 7 -2.45 0.61 10.26
N ARG A 8 -3.71 0.97 10.11
CA ARG A 8 -4.37 1.99 10.94
C ARG A 8 -4.43 1.59 12.42
N GLU A 9 -4.85 0.36 12.71
CA GLU A 9 -5.02 -0.13 14.09
C GLU A 9 -3.67 -0.41 14.78
N ASN A 10 -2.61 -0.64 14.01
CA ASN A 10 -1.30 -1.06 14.51
C ASN A 10 -0.16 -0.15 14.04
N LEU A 11 -0.44 1.12 13.77
CA LEU A 11 0.54 2.07 13.20
C LEU A 11 1.87 2.10 13.97
N PRO A 12 1.90 2.14 15.32
CA PRO A 12 3.15 2.11 16.07
C PRO A 12 3.98 0.84 15.83
N ALA A 13 3.31 -0.32 15.71
CA ALA A 13 3.99 -1.59 15.47
C ALA A 13 4.56 -1.67 14.05
N VAL A 14 3.85 -1.11 13.06
CA VAL A 14 4.36 -1.01 11.68
C VAL A 14 5.55 -0.06 11.61
N GLN A 15 5.50 1.08 12.31
CA GLN A 15 6.64 2.01 12.40
C GLN A 15 7.87 1.35 13.04
N GLU A 16 7.68 0.60 14.12
CA GLU A 16 8.79 -0.10 14.78
C GLU A 16 9.38 -1.20 13.89
N MET A 17 8.52 -1.94 13.18
CA MET A 17 8.96 -2.92 12.19
C MET A 17 9.81 -2.29 11.08
N LEU A 18 9.45 -1.09 10.61
CA LEU A 18 10.24 -0.36 9.61
C LEU A 18 11.63 -0.02 10.17
N LYS A 19 11.72 0.44 11.42
CA LYS A 19 13.02 0.72 12.07
C LYS A 19 13.87 -0.54 12.20
N HIS A 20 13.28 -1.66 12.63
CA HIS A 20 13.99 -2.94 12.73
C HIS A 20 14.54 -3.43 11.39
N ARG A 21 13.92 -3.03 10.27
CA ARG A 21 14.40 -3.32 8.91
C ARG A 21 15.29 -2.23 8.32
N CYS A 22 15.70 -1.24 9.11
CA CYS A 22 16.44 -0.06 8.67
C CYS A 22 15.77 0.67 7.47
N ASN A 23 14.44 0.62 7.41
CA ASN A 23 13.66 1.26 6.37
C ASN A 23 13.24 2.67 6.82
N THR A 24 13.54 3.67 6.00
CA THR A 24 13.32 5.10 6.26
C THR A 24 11.94 5.60 5.81
N LEU A 25 11.02 4.71 5.43
CA LEU A 25 9.68 5.07 5.01
C LEU A 25 8.93 5.86 6.10
N ASP A 26 8.53 7.08 5.76
CA ASP A 26 7.73 7.94 6.63
C ASP A 26 6.24 7.60 6.51
N LEU A 27 5.62 7.24 7.64
CA LEU A 27 4.20 6.94 7.74
C LEU A 27 3.36 8.10 8.27
N SER A 28 3.97 9.27 8.55
CA SER A 28 3.23 10.46 8.99
C SER A 28 2.09 10.85 8.02
N PRO A 29 2.29 10.81 6.68
CA PRO A 29 1.23 11.13 5.73
C PRO A 29 0.07 10.12 5.74
N PHE A 30 0.28 8.90 6.23
CA PHE A 30 -0.77 7.87 6.25
C PHE A 30 -1.94 8.30 7.13
N THR A 31 -1.66 8.82 8.33
CA THR A 31 -2.70 9.26 9.28
C THR A 31 -3.53 10.39 8.70
N GLU A 32 -2.90 11.41 8.12
CA GLU A 32 -3.59 12.56 7.52
C GLU A 32 -4.47 12.14 6.35
N LEU A 33 -3.96 11.28 5.46
CA LEU A 33 -4.70 10.79 4.30
C LEU A 33 -5.86 9.87 4.73
N GLU A 34 -5.67 9.02 5.73
CA GLU A 34 -6.71 8.12 6.22
C GLU A 34 -7.85 8.91 6.91
N GLU A 35 -7.51 9.92 7.70
CA GLU A 35 -8.51 10.82 8.28
C GLU A 35 -9.27 11.59 7.21
N ARG A 36 -8.57 12.15 6.22
CA ARG A 36 -9.21 12.85 5.10
C ARG A 36 -10.14 11.90 4.34
N ARG A 37 -9.72 10.66 4.08
CA ARG A 37 -10.55 9.62 3.45
C ARG A 37 -11.85 9.38 4.23
N ARG A 38 -11.77 9.23 5.55
CA ARG A 38 -12.95 9.00 6.40
C ARG A 38 -13.91 10.19 6.40
N ARG A 39 -13.38 11.42 6.47
CA ARG A 39 -14.20 12.64 6.41
C ARG A 39 -14.93 12.75 5.07
N ILE A 40 -14.21 12.57 3.95
CA ILE A 40 -14.83 12.61 2.62
C ILE A 40 -15.93 11.55 2.48
N LEU A 41 -15.69 10.31 2.93
CA LEU A 41 -16.69 9.25 2.88
C LEU A 41 -17.95 9.61 3.69
N GLN A 42 -17.78 10.19 4.87
CA GLN A 42 -18.89 10.64 5.71
C GLN A 42 -19.67 11.77 5.03
N ASP A 43 -18.98 12.78 4.50
CA ASP A 43 -19.59 13.93 3.84
C ASP A 43 -20.35 13.51 2.57
N VAL A 44 -19.78 12.59 1.79
CA VAL A 44 -20.41 12.03 0.59
C VAL A 44 -21.68 11.26 0.95
N GLU A 45 -21.65 10.43 1.99
CA GLU A 45 -22.85 9.71 2.46
C GLU A 45 -23.94 10.67 2.94
N GLU A 46 -23.60 11.69 3.73
CA GLU A 46 -24.55 12.69 4.21
C GLU A 46 -25.19 13.47 3.04
N LYS A 47 -24.37 13.93 2.08
CA LYS A 47 -24.86 14.63 0.90
C LYS A 47 -25.71 13.74 -0.01
N LYS A 48 -25.34 12.47 -0.19
CA LYS A 48 -26.14 11.49 -0.95
C LYS A 48 -27.49 11.23 -0.26
N ALA A 49 -27.51 11.10 1.07
CA ALA A 49 -28.73 10.95 1.84
C ALA A 49 -29.66 12.18 1.69
N ARG A 50 -29.11 13.40 1.84
CA ARG A 50 -29.85 14.66 1.64
C ARG A 50 -30.39 14.75 0.22
N ARG A 51 -29.57 14.48 -0.80
CA ARG A 51 -30.00 14.50 -2.21
C ARG A 51 -31.18 13.57 -2.46
N ASN A 52 -31.13 12.35 -1.91
CA ASN A 52 -32.18 11.36 -2.09
C ASN A 52 -33.48 11.73 -1.35
N ALA A 53 -33.39 12.32 -0.16
CA ALA A 53 -34.54 12.81 0.59
C ALA A 53 -35.24 13.95 -0.14
N VAL A 54 -34.47 14.95 -0.57
CA VAL A 54 -34.99 16.14 -1.27
C VAL A 54 -35.53 15.77 -2.66
N SER A 55 -34.90 14.84 -3.38
CA SER A 55 -35.42 14.36 -4.67
C SER A 55 -36.83 13.75 -4.56
N LYS A 56 -37.13 13.06 -3.45
CA LYS A 56 -38.49 12.54 -3.18
C LYS A 56 -39.49 13.67 -2.93
N GLU A 57 -39.08 14.70 -2.21
CA GLU A 57 -39.90 15.88 -1.95
C GLU A 57 -40.21 16.66 -3.24
N VAL A 58 -39.22 16.87 -4.11
CA VAL A 58 -39.41 17.51 -5.43
C VAL A 58 -40.42 16.74 -6.27
N GLY A 59 -40.33 15.41 -6.28
CA GLY A 59 -41.29 14.55 -7.00
C GLY A 59 -42.72 14.71 -6.47
N ALA A 60 -42.88 14.82 -5.15
CA ALA A 60 -44.18 15.05 -4.51
C ALA A 60 -44.76 16.44 -4.84
N ARG A 61 -43.95 17.50 -4.72
CA ARG A 61 -44.37 18.88 -5.02
C ARG A 61 -44.75 19.08 -6.49
N LYS A 62 -43.95 18.55 -7.42
CA LYS A 62 -44.29 18.59 -8.86
C LYS A 62 -45.58 17.85 -9.17
N LYS A 63 -45.86 16.73 -8.48
CA LYS A 63 -47.13 16.01 -8.63
C LYS A 63 -48.32 16.79 -8.06
N ALA A 64 -48.10 17.63 -7.05
CA ALA A 64 -49.08 18.53 -6.47
C ALA A 64 -49.29 19.83 -7.28
N GLY A 65 -48.49 20.07 -8.33
CA GLY A 65 -48.54 21.29 -9.15
C GLY A 65 -47.83 22.50 -8.54
N GLU A 66 -47.00 22.29 -7.51
CA GLU A 66 -46.24 23.34 -6.83
C GLU A 66 -44.90 23.61 -7.53
N ASN A 67 -44.40 24.85 -7.44
CA ASN A 67 -43.07 25.20 -7.95
C ASN A 67 -41.96 24.55 -7.10
N ALA A 68 -40.99 23.93 -7.77
CA ALA A 68 -39.85 23.27 -7.13
C ALA A 68 -38.51 23.68 -7.76
N ASP A 69 -38.44 24.80 -8.48
CA ASP A 69 -37.28 25.20 -9.28
C ASP A 69 -36.06 25.53 -8.40
N GLU A 70 -36.27 26.20 -7.26
CA GLU A 70 -35.21 26.49 -6.28
C GLU A 70 -34.59 25.21 -5.70
N ILE A 71 -35.43 24.23 -5.38
CA ILE A 71 -34.98 22.94 -4.83
C ILE A 71 -34.22 22.14 -5.90
N VAL A 72 -34.66 22.20 -7.15
CA VAL A 72 -33.95 21.59 -8.28
C VAL A 72 -32.57 22.23 -8.48
N ALA A 73 -32.44 23.54 -8.31
CA ALA A 73 -31.15 24.23 -8.38
C ALA A 73 -30.22 23.80 -7.22
N GLU A 74 -30.73 23.72 -5.99
CA GLU A 74 -29.97 23.22 -4.83
C GLU A 74 -29.46 21.78 -5.05
N MET A 75 -30.29 20.92 -5.66
CA MET A 75 -29.90 19.53 -5.96
C MET A 75 -28.82 19.41 -7.05
N ARG A 76 -28.76 20.36 -7.98
CA ARG A 76 -27.66 20.43 -8.96
C ARG A 76 -26.34 20.78 -8.26
N THR A 77 -26.34 21.83 -7.45
CA THR A 77 -25.16 22.23 -6.66
C THR A 77 -24.67 21.09 -5.76
N LEU A 78 -25.60 20.41 -5.08
CA LEU A 78 -25.26 19.25 -4.25
C LEU A 78 -24.68 18.08 -5.06
N GLY A 79 -25.14 17.91 -6.31
CA GLY A 79 -24.57 16.95 -7.25
C GLY A 79 -23.12 17.27 -7.64
N ASP A 80 -22.85 18.54 -7.92
CA ASP A 80 -21.50 19.03 -8.26
C ASP A 80 -20.54 18.90 -7.07
N GLU A 81 -21.00 19.20 -5.85
CA GLU A 81 -20.23 18.98 -4.62
C GLU A 81 -19.88 17.51 -4.39
N ILE A 82 -20.84 16.60 -4.62
CA ILE A 82 -20.59 15.16 -4.51
C ILE A 82 -19.55 14.71 -5.55
N ALA A 83 -19.63 15.22 -6.79
CA ALA A 83 -18.68 14.88 -7.84
C ALA A 83 -17.25 15.34 -7.48
N ALA A 84 -17.10 16.55 -6.96
CA ALA A 84 -15.82 17.06 -6.48
C ALA A 84 -15.25 16.23 -5.32
N LEU A 85 -16.09 15.85 -4.36
CA LEU A 85 -15.68 14.98 -3.24
C LEU A 85 -15.30 13.57 -3.70
N ASP A 86 -16.00 12.99 -4.69
CA ASP A 86 -15.66 11.68 -5.26
C ASP A 86 -14.30 11.72 -6.01
N GLU A 87 -13.95 12.83 -6.66
CA GLU A 87 -12.63 13.03 -7.27
C GLU A 87 -11.52 13.16 -6.21
N ASP A 88 -11.76 13.97 -5.18
CA ASP A 88 -10.86 14.11 -4.03
C ASP A 88 -10.62 12.77 -3.33
N LEU A 89 -11.67 11.97 -3.16
CA LEU A 89 -11.58 10.63 -2.58
C LEU A 89 -10.66 9.73 -3.40
N ARG A 90 -10.77 9.75 -4.74
CA ARG A 90 -9.93 8.95 -5.63
C ARG A 90 -8.45 9.31 -5.51
N ASP A 91 -8.12 10.60 -5.45
CA ASP A 91 -6.73 11.04 -5.26
C ASP A 91 -6.18 10.59 -3.90
N VAL A 92 -6.96 10.76 -2.83
CA VAL A 92 -6.58 10.31 -1.48
C VAL A 92 -6.37 8.80 -1.44
N GLU A 93 -7.25 8.01 -2.04
CA GLU A 93 -7.12 6.55 -2.10
C GLU A 93 -5.90 6.11 -2.93
N LEU A 94 -5.60 6.82 -4.02
CA LEU A 94 -4.41 6.53 -4.83
C LEU A 94 -3.12 6.80 -4.06
N ARG A 95 -3.05 7.91 -3.31
CA ARG A 95 -1.90 8.22 -2.44
C ARG A 95 -1.75 7.22 -1.29
N LEU A 96 -2.85 6.87 -0.63
CA LEU A 96 -2.85 5.83 0.41
C LEU A 96 -2.36 4.49 -0.13
N ARG A 97 -2.86 4.08 -1.29
CA ARG A 97 -2.43 2.84 -1.95
C ARG A 97 -0.93 2.88 -2.29
N GLY A 98 -0.44 4.01 -2.80
CA GLY A 98 0.98 4.23 -3.08
C GLY A 98 1.84 4.01 -1.83
N LEU A 99 1.46 4.61 -0.69
CA LEU A 99 2.15 4.42 0.59
C LEU A 99 2.09 2.96 1.05
N LEU A 100 0.92 2.34 1.05
CA LEU A 100 0.74 0.95 1.49
C LEU A 100 1.56 -0.05 0.66
N LEU A 101 1.79 0.22 -0.62
CA LEU A 101 2.63 -0.62 -1.48
C LEU A 101 4.12 -0.55 -1.13
N GLN A 102 4.57 0.53 -0.48
CA GLN A 102 5.96 0.68 -0.03
C GLN A 102 6.22 -0.01 1.32
N ILE A 103 5.17 -0.35 2.07
CA ILE A 103 5.30 -1.01 3.37
C ILE A 103 5.64 -2.50 3.15
N PRO A 104 6.81 -2.99 3.63
CA PRO A 104 7.17 -4.40 3.56
C PRO A 104 6.30 -5.24 4.51
N ASN A 105 6.41 -6.56 4.38
CA ASN A 105 5.64 -7.46 5.24
C ASN A 105 6.14 -7.44 6.70
N MET A 106 5.22 -7.63 7.64
CA MET A 106 5.54 -7.81 9.06
C MET A 106 6.38 -9.09 9.24
N PRO A 107 7.57 -9.01 9.84
CA PRO A 107 8.30 -10.18 10.29
C PRO A 107 7.45 -10.99 11.28
N LYS A 108 7.67 -12.30 11.31
CA LYS A 108 7.11 -13.14 12.37
C LYS A 108 7.84 -12.82 13.69
N ALA A 109 7.16 -13.02 14.82
CA ALA A 109 7.66 -12.66 16.14
C ALA A 109 8.96 -13.38 16.57
N ASP A 110 9.29 -14.50 15.94
CA ASP A 110 10.51 -15.29 16.18
C ASP A 110 11.69 -14.90 15.25
N VAL A 111 11.48 -13.96 14.33
CA VAL A 111 12.55 -13.46 13.47
C VAL A 111 13.45 -12.54 14.31
N PRO A 112 14.76 -12.82 14.40
CA PRO A 112 15.69 -11.97 15.13
C PRO A 112 15.76 -10.58 14.48
N ILE A 113 15.88 -9.55 15.32
CA ILE A 113 16.12 -8.19 14.85
C ILE A 113 17.59 -8.09 14.46
N GLY A 114 17.85 -7.57 13.26
CA GLY A 114 19.21 -7.31 12.81
C GLY A 114 19.23 -6.29 11.67
N LYS A 115 20.35 -5.58 11.57
CA LYS A 115 20.60 -4.52 10.60
C LYS A 115 20.96 -5.07 9.21
N ASP A 116 21.79 -6.12 9.18
CA ASP A 116 22.37 -6.66 7.96
C ASP A 116 22.70 -8.16 8.11
N GLU A 117 23.31 -8.75 7.08
CA GLU A 117 23.60 -10.18 7.03
C GLU A 117 24.59 -10.67 8.10
N THR A 118 25.35 -9.76 8.73
CA THR A 118 26.34 -10.12 9.75
C THR A 118 25.69 -10.53 11.08
N GLU A 119 24.42 -10.16 11.29
CA GLU A 119 23.64 -10.47 12.50
C GLU A 119 22.73 -11.69 12.31
N ASN A 120 22.82 -12.38 11.17
CA ASN A 120 22.06 -13.61 10.92
C ASN A 120 22.60 -14.77 11.78
N PRO A 121 21.81 -15.33 12.70
CA PRO A 121 22.26 -16.45 13.52
C PRO A 121 22.30 -17.75 12.71
N GLU A 122 23.37 -18.53 12.86
CA GLU A 122 23.42 -19.90 12.34
C GLU A 122 22.54 -20.83 13.20
N VAL A 123 21.44 -21.32 12.62
CA VAL A 123 20.53 -22.23 13.35
C VAL A 123 21.08 -23.64 13.44
N ARG A 124 21.74 -24.12 12.38
CA ARG A 124 22.36 -25.45 12.34
C ARG A 124 23.44 -25.53 11.26
N ARG A 125 24.44 -26.38 11.51
CA ARG A 125 25.41 -26.85 10.52
C ARG A 125 25.17 -28.32 10.22
N CYS A 126 25.30 -28.72 8.96
CA CYS A 126 25.23 -30.13 8.55
C CYS A 126 26.41 -30.48 7.65
N GLY A 127 27.09 -31.58 7.96
CA GLY A 127 28.32 -32.00 7.28
C GLY A 127 29.55 -31.17 7.67
N THR A 128 30.65 -31.42 6.98
CA THR A 128 31.92 -30.71 7.17
C THR A 128 32.42 -30.24 5.81
N PRO A 129 32.75 -28.95 5.65
CA PRO A 129 33.37 -28.45 4.41
C PRO A 129 34.62 -29.28 4.05
N ARG A 130 34.75 -29.65 2.78
CA ARG A 130 35.86 -30.49 2.30
C ARG A 130 37.20 -29.76 2.50
N THR A 131 38.16 -30.47 3.09
CA THR A 131 39.57 -30.05 3.07
C THR A 131 40.19 -30.40 1.73
N PHE A 132 40.84 -29.44 1.09
CA PHE A 132 41.56 -29.63 -0.16
C PHE A 132 43.06 -29.66 0.09
N ASP A 133 43.75 -30.57 -0.58
CA ASP A 133 45.21 -30.69 -0.67
C ASP A 133 45.80 -29.85 -1.83
N PHE A 134 44.94 -29.12 -2.53
CA PHE A 134 45.27 -28.16 -3.59
C PHE A 134 44.43 -26.89 -3.43
N THR A 135 44.82 -25.81 -4.11
CA THR A 135 44.01 -24.57 -4.16
C THR A 135 42.72 -24.82 -4.97
N PRO A 136 41.53 -24.79 -4.35
CA PRO A 136 40.30 -25.03 -5.09
C PRO A 136 40.08 -23.91 -6.12
N LYS A 137 39.71 -24.31 -7.34
CA LYS A 137 39.29 -23.37 -8.39
C LYS A 137 37.84 -22.96 -8.18
N ALA A 138 37.49 -21.75 -8.59
CA ALA A 138 36.10 -21.32 -8.59
C ALA A 138 35.28 -22.07 -9.64
N HIS A 139 33.97 -22.12 -9.46
CA HIS A 139 33.10 -22.93 -10.34
C HIS A 139 33.09 -22.43 -11.79
N TRP A 140 33.26 -21.12 -12.03
CA TRP A 140 33.32 -20.55 -13.38
C TRP A 140 34.60 -20.96 -14.12
N ASP A 141 35.76 -20.96 -13.46
CA ASP A 141 37.03 -21.39 -14.08
C ASP A 141 37.02 -22.87 -14.44
N ILE A 142 36.39 -23.70 -13.58
CA ILE A 142 36.21 -25.13 -13.85
C ILE A 142 35.27 -25.31 -15.04
N GLY A 143 34.15 -24.61 -15.06
CA GLY A 143 33.16 -24.73 -16.12
C GLY A 143 33.67 -24.27 -17.48
N ASP A 144 34.44 -23.18 -17.52
CA ASP A 144 35.10 -22.68 -18.73
C ASP A 144 36.16 -23.66 -19.25
N ALA A 145 37.05 -24.14 -18.38
CA ALA A 145 38.08 -25.11 -18.74
C ALA A 145 37.51 -26.46 -19.23
N LEU A 146 36.31 -26.83 -18.77
CA LEU A 146 35.60 -28.03 -19.23
C LEU A 146 34.71 -27.77 -20.46
N GLY A 147 34.54 -26.52 -20.90
CA GLY A 147 33.67 -26.15 -22.01
C GLY A 147 32.17 -26.31 -21.72
N ILE A 148 31.77 -26.32 -20.44
CA ILE A 148 30.37 -26.51 -20.01
C ILE A 148 29.73 -25.22 -19.48
N LEU A 149 30.51 -24.19 -19.18
CA LEU A 149 30.04 -22.83 -18.92
C LEU A 149 30.71 -21.88 -19.91
N ASP A 150 29.90 -21.10 -20.65
CA ASP A 150 30.38 -20.16 -21.67
C ASP A 150 29.77 -18.78 -21.43
N ALA A 151 30.40 -18.01 -20.53
CA ALA A 151 29.95 -16.67 -20.18
C ALA A 151 30.13 -15.69 -21.34
N GLU A 152 31.15 -15.88 -22.19
CA GLU A 152 31.41 -15.01 -23.33
C GLU A 152 30.33 -15.11 -24.40
N ARG A 153 29.83 -16.32 -24.69
CA ARG A 153 28.69 -16.48 -25.59
C ARG A 153 27.40 -15.98 -24.95
N ALA A 154 27.18 -16.22 -23.67
CA ALA A 154 26.00 -15.71 -22.98
C ALA A 154 25.92 -14.18 -23.02
N ALA A 155 27.05 -13.48 -22.91
CA ALA A 155 27.12 -12.02 -22.99
C ALA A 155 26.83 -11.45 -24.40
N LYS A 156 26.82 -12.27 -25.45
CA LYS A 156 26.57 -11.85 -26.84
C LYS A 156 25.09 -11.89 -27.25
N VAL A 157 24.20 -12.39 -26.39
CA VAL A 157 22.77 -12.54 -26.64
C VAL A 157 22.00 -11.71 -25.61
#